data_AF-A0A2M9CZY6-F1
#
_entry.id   AF-A0A2M9CZY6-F1
#
_cell.length_a   1.000
_cell.length_b   1.000
_cell.length_c   1.000
_cell.angle_alpha   90.00
_cell.angle_beta   90.00
_cell.angle_gamma   90.00
#
_symmetry.space_group_name_H-M   'P 1'
#
loop_
_entity.id
_entity.type
_entity.pdbx_description
1 polymer ?
#
loop_
_entity_poly.entity_id
_entity_poly.type
_entity_poly.pdbx_seq_one_letter_code
_entity_poly.pdbx_strand_id
1 'polypeptide(L)'
;MDLHELRETISNSRYEDDWHHVVTGPFYTDAPDVDEDTVEQHDELLVYTPNVDITIQHGLRARGFDHIKTADQLWQDASFPDPKATVDFVDVFWRGVLVDRECVVNVDGGRATIPLGTQKPLNYSSSGPRPEKYEFEYTATKWQVALARIADRDHDWASYMEQAGIIIK
;
A
#
# COMPACT_ATOMS: atom_id res chain seq x y z
N MET A 1 0.14 -20.79 12.42
CA MET A 1 0.14 -19.48 11.76
C MET A 1 0.68 -18.44 12.69
N ASP A 2 1.99 -18.25 12.61
CA ASP A 2 2.63 -17.01 13.05
C ASP A 2 2.56 -15.94 11.94
N LEU A 3 3.12 -14.76 12.19
CA LEU A 3 3.09 -13.65 11.23
C LEU A 3 3.91 -13.95 9.97
N HIS A 4 4.98 -14.75 10.07
CA HIS A 4 5.81 -15.09 8.92
C HIS A 4 5.08 -16.05 7.97
N GLU A 5 4.47 -17.11 8.52
CA GLU A 5 3.62 -18.04 7.79
C GLU A 5 2.45 -17.31 7.11
N LEU A 6 1.85 -16.34 7.79
CA LEU A 6 0.77 -15.51 7.24
C LEU A 6 1.25 -14.67 6.05
N ARG A 7 2.38 -13.97 6.21
CA ARG A 7 2.98 -13.17 5.13
C ARG A 7 3.36 -14.02 3.92
N GLU A 8 3.93 -15.20 4.14
CA GLU A 8 4.24 -16.13 3.07
C GLU A 8 2.99 -16.66 2.37
N THR A 9 1.93 -16.98 3.13
CA THR A 9 0.64 -17.41 2.57
C THR A 9 0.06 -16.36 1.64
N ILE A 10 0.00 -15.11 2.11
CA ILE A 10 -0.51 -13.99 1.30
C ILE A 10 0.42 -13.73 0.10
N SER A 11 1.74 -13.76 0.31
CA SER A 11 2.71 -13.46 -0.76
C SER A 11 2.64 -14.43 -1.93
N ASN A 12 2.36 -15.70 -1.64
CA ASN A 12 2.29 -16.77 -2.65
C ASN A 12 0.89 -16.95 -3.25
N SER A 13 -0.13 -16.28 -2.71
CA SER A 13 -1.50 -16.34 -3.22
C SER A 13 -1.67 -15.60 -4.55
N ARG A 14 -2.74 -15.87 -5.28
CA ARG A 14 -3.15 -15.11 -6.49
C ARG A 14 -4.52 -14.51 -6.26
N TYR A 15 -4.68 -13.24 -6.60
CA TYR A 15 -5.94 -12.53 -6.40
C TYR A 15 -7.13 -13.28 -7.02
N GLU A 16 -7.03 -13.61 -8.32
CA GLU A 16 -8.13 -14.25 -9.06
C GLU A 16 -8.51 -15.65 -8.54
N ASP A 17 -7.54 -16.40 -8.02
CA ASP A 17 -7.73 -17.79 -7.61
C ASP A 17 -8.10 -17.93 -6.13
N ASP A 18 -7.50 -17.11 -5.27
CA ASP A 18 -7.53 -17.31 -3.83
C ASP A 18 -8.40 -16.30 -3.08
N TRP A 19 -8.69 -15.13 -3.65
CA TRP A 19 -9.33 -14.04 -2.92
C TRP A 19 -10.77 -13.79 -3.36
N HIS A 20 -11.66 -13.74 -2.36
CA HIS A 20 -13.03 -13.31 -2.55
C HIS A 20 -13.15 -11.83 -2.17
N HIS A 21 -13.44 -11.00 -3.15
CA HIS A 21 -13.73 -9.59 -2.94
C HIS A 21 -15.18 -9.39 -2.50
N VAL A 22 -15.36 -8.89 -1.29
CA VAL A 22 -16.66 -8.52 -0.73
C VAL A 22 -16.90 -7.04 -1.01
N VAL A 23 -17.80 -6.76 -1.94
CA VAL A 23 -18.10 -5.40 -2.39
C VAL A 23 -19.13 -4.76 -1.46
N THR A 24 -18.84 -3.55 -0.97
CA THR A 24 -19.77 -2.64 -0.25
C THR A 24 -20.24 -3.10 1.14
N GLY A 25 -20.12 -2.21 2.13
CA GLY A 25 -20.79 -2.32 3.43
C GLY A 25 -19.84 -2.11 4.62
N PRO A 26 -20.38 -1.85 5.82
CA PRO A 26 -19.55 -1.72 7.02
C PRO A 26 -18.93 -3.07 7.36
N PHE A 27 -17.60 -3.13 7.32
CA PHE A 27 -16.83 -4.25 7.86
C PHE A 27 -16.51 -3.84 9.30
N TYR A 28 -17.04 -4.53 10.30
CA TYR A 28 -17.10 -4.14 11.74
C TYR A 28 -15.77 -3.83 12.47
N THR A 29 -14.71 -3.46 11.76
CA THR A 29 -13.36 -3.06 12.18
C THR A 29 -13.09 -1.58 11.83
N ASP A 30 -14.08 -0.73 12.08
CA ASP A 30 -14.05 0.67 11.67
C ASP A 30 -13.19 1.59 12.55
N ALA A 31 -12.68 2.68 11.98
CA ALA A 31 -11.97 3.73 12.70
C ALA A 31 -12.93 4.92 12.98
N PRO A 32 -13.24 5.23 14.24
CA PRO A 32 -14.01 6.43 14.55
C PRO A 32 -13.21 7.69 14.19
N ASP A 33 -13.81 8.59 13.41
CA ASP A 33 -13.30 9.93 13.20
C ASP A 33 -13.87 10.87 14.27
N VAL A 34 -13.05 11.12 15.28
CA VAL A 34 -13.43 11.95 16.42
C VAL A 34 -13.57 13.44 16.03
N ASP A 35 -12.91 13.87 14.95
CA ASP A 35 -12.92 15.28 14.55
C ASP A 35 -14.19 15.64 13.76
N GLU A 36 -14.71 14.70 12.97
CA GLU A 36 -15.91 14.91 12.14
C GLU A 36 -17.18 14.25 12.71
N ASP A 37 -17.09 13.52 13.83
CA ASP A 37 -18.17 12.66 14.36
C ASP A 37 -18.69 11.67 13.29
N THR A 38 -17.77 11.21 12.44
CA THR A 38 -18.01 10.24 11.38
C THR A 38 -17.21 8.98 11.65
N VAL A 39 -17.42 7.96 10.84
CA VAL A 39 -16.65 6.71 10.89
C VAL A 39 -16.03 6.55 9.52
N GLU A 40 -14.70 6.59 9.44
CA GLU A 40 -13.99 6.25 8.21
C GLU A 40 -13.86 4.74 8.13
N GLN A 41 -14.14 4.21 6.94
CA GLN A 41 -14.13 2.79 6.67
C GLN A 41 -13.13 2.50 5.56
N HIS A 42 -12.61 1.28 5.54
CA HIS A 42 -11.99 0.75 4.35
C HIS A 42 -13.04 0.61 3.24
N ASP A 43 -12.66 0.91 2.01
CA ASP A 43 -13.55 0.79 0.86
C ASP A 43 -13.79 -0.67 0.47
N GLU A 44 -12.79 -1.53 0.70
CA GLU A 44 -12.78 -2.91 0.20
C GLU A 44 -12.38 -3.92 1.28
N LEU A 45 -12.99 -5.11 1.22
CA LEU A 45 -12.65 -6.29 2.02
C LEU A 45 -12.34 -7.46 1.09
N LEU A 46 -11.16 -8.05 1.28
CA LEU A 46 -10.73 -9.27 0.63
C LEU A 46 -10.69 -10.40 1.66
N VAL A 47 -11.31 -11.53 1.33
CA VAL A 47 -11.32 -12.74 2.17
C VAL A 47 -10.51 -13.83 1.46
N TYR A 48 -9.52 -14.40 2.15
CA TYR A 48 -8.74 -15.50 1.60
C TYR A 48 -9.57 -16.79 1.62
N THR A 49 -9.99 -17.26 0.46
CA THR A 49 -10.94 -18.37 0.29
C THR A 49 -10.44 -19.68 0.91
N PRO A 50 -9.16 -20.06 0.81
CA PRO A 50 -8.67 -21.29 1.46
C PRO A 50 -8.69 -21.23 2.99
N ASN A 51 -8.69 -20.03 3.58
CA ASN A 51 -8.74 -19.84 5.03
C ASN A 51 -9.34 -18.47 5.40
N VAL A 52 -10.65 -18.45 5.64
CA VAL A 52 -11.45 -17.23 5.89
C VAL A 52 -11.09 -16.47 7.18
N ASP A 53 -10.26 -17.05 8.04
CA ASP A 53 -9.68 -16.33 9.18
C ASP A 53 -8.69 -15.25 8.71
N ILE A 54 -8.16 -15.31 7.47
CA ILE A 54 -7.33 -14.27 6.86
C ILE A 54 -8.21 -13.33 6.05
N THR A 55 -8.15 -12.04 6.39
CA THR A 55 -8.79 -10.99 5.60
C THR A 55 -7.86 -9.80 5.41
N ILE A 56 -8.04 -9.08 4.30
CA ILE A 56 -7.33 -7.84 4.00
C ILE A 56 -8.39 -6.75 3.80
N GLN A 57 -8.16 -5.56 4.37
CA GLN A 57 -8.98 -4.39 4.08
C GLN A 57 -8.09 -3.26 3.54
N HIS A 58 -8.61 -2.48 2.59
CA HIS A 58 -7.86 -1.36 2.02
C HIS A 58 -8.78 -0.23 1.52
N GLY A 59 -8.18 0.90 1.15
CA GLY A 59 -8.88 2.12 0.73
C GLY A 59 -9.14 3.12 1.86
N LEU A 60 -8.78 2.77 3.11
CA LEU A 60 -8.78 3.74 4.20
C LEU A 60 -7.56 4.65 4.09
N ARG A 61 -7.79 5.96 4.03
CA ARG A 61 -6.73 6.95 3.89
C ARG A 61 -5.71 6.90 5.04
N ALA A 62 -4.43 6.91 4.69
CA ALA A 62 -3.34 6.94 5.66
C ALA A 62 -3.14 8.35 6.24
N ARG A 63 -3.79 8.63 7.38
CA ARG A 63 -3.67 9.92 8.10
C ARG A 63 -2.19 10.28 8.32
N GLY A 64 -1.81 11.48 7.92
CA GLY A 64 -0.41 11.95 7.91
C GLY A 64 0.21 12.11 6.52
N PHE A 65 -0.38 11.48 5.50
CA PHE A 65 -0.03 11.71 4.09
C PHE A 65 -0.97 12.72 3.41
N ASP A 66 -1.72 13.50 4.17
CA ASP A 66 -2.75 14.41 3.64
C ASP A 66 -2.23 15.50 2.71
N HIS A 67 -0.97 15.87 2.91
CA HIS A 67 -0.24 16.83 2.12
C HIS A 67 0.21 16.28 0.76
N ILE A 68 0.22 14.96 0.59
CA ILE A 68 0.51 14.30 -0.67
C ILE A 68 -0.71 14.41 -1.57
N LYS A 69 -0.50 14.99 -2.76
CA LYS A 69 -1.48 15.19 -3.82
C LYS A 69 -1.02 14.62 -5.14
N THR A 70 0.30 14.51 -5.35
CA THR A 70 0.88 14.05 -6.60
C THR A 70 2.01 13.06 -6.39
N ALA A 71 2.23 12.17 -7.35
CA ALA A 71 3.22 11.10 -7.26
C ALA A 71 4.66 11.61 -7.16
N ASP A 72 4.98 12.76 -7.76
CA ASP A 72 6.32 13.37 -7.71
C ASP A 72 6.71 13.85 -6.30
N GLN A 73 5.72 14.05 -5.41
CA GLN A 73 5.96 14.34 -4.00
C GLN A 73 6.39 13.10 -3.20
N LEU A 74 6.08 11.90 -3.70
CA LEU A 74 6.48 10.62 -3.13
C LEU A 74 7.79 10.12 -3.76
N TRP A 75 7.87 10.19 -5.08
CA TRP A 75 9.00 9.71 -5.87
C TRP A 75 9.42 10.78 -6.88
N GLN A 76 10.59 11.39 -6.64
CA GLN A 76 11.07 12.63 -7.27
C GLN A 76 11.07 12.67 -8.82
N ASP A 77 11.02 11.52 -9.49
CA ASP A 77 11.01 11.42 -10.95
C ASP A 77 9.80 10.62 -11.50
N ALA A 78 8.80 10.34 -10.65
CA ALA A 78 7.60 9.62 -11.08
C ALA A 78 6.79 10.45 -12.07
N SER A 79 6.40 9.82 -13.18
CA SER A 79 5.68 10.47 -14.26
C SER A 79 4.53 9.59 -14.74
N PHE A 80 3.37 9.77 -14.12
CA PHE A 80 2.11 9.14 -14.54
C PHE A 80 1.27 10.08 -15.41
N PRO A 81 0.42 9.57 -16.32
CA PRO A 81 -0.48 10.40 -17.11
C PRO A 81 -1.40 11.31 -16.28
N ASP A 82 -2.04 10.78 -15.24
CA ASP A 82 -2.64 11.57 -14.16
C ASP A 82 -1.66 11.63 -12.97
N PRO A 83 -1.15 12.81 -12.60
CA PRO A 83 -0.15 12.92 -11.54
C PRO A 83 -0.72 12.66 -10.14
N LYS A 84 -2.05 12.60 -9.97
CA LYS A 84 -2.67 12.43 -8.66
C LYS A 84 -2.22 11.15 -7.97
N ALA A 85 -1.90 11.31 -6.69
CA ALA A 85 -1.58 10.20 -5.80
C ALA A 85 -2.31 10.34 -4.47
N THR A 86 -2.82 9.23 -3.95
CA THR A 86 -3.35 9.11 -2.57
C THR A 86 -2.69 7.94 -1.87
N VAL A 87 -2.47 8.09 -0.56
CA VAL A 87 -1.82 7.05 0.26
C VAL A 87 -2.86 6.45 1.19
N ASP A 88 -3.03 5.14 1.11
CA ASP A 88 -4.05 4.39 1.82
C ASP A 88 -3.40 3.24 2.60
N PHE A 89 -4.05 2.81 3.68
CA PHE A 89 -3.66 1.62 4.40
C PHE A 89 -4.10 0.37 3.66
N VAL A 90 -3.26 -0.68 3.76
CA VAL A 90 -3.63 -2.06 3.49
C VAL A 90 -3.39 -2.84 4.76
N ASP A 91 -4.49 -3.27 5.37
CA ASP A 91 -4.54 -3.88 6.68
C ASP A 91 -4.77 -5.38 6.56
N VAL A 92 -3.92 -6.15 7.22
CA VAL A 92 -4.06 -7.61 7.29
C VAL A 92 -4.63 -8.00 8.64
N PHE A 93 -5.73 -8.74 8.61
CA PHE A 93 -6.40 -9.25 9.80
C PHE A 93 -6.31 -10.77 9.85
N TRP A 94 -6.03 -11.28 11.06
CA TRP A 94 -6.12 -12.70 11.38
C TRP A 94 -7.14 -12.89 12.49
N ARG A 95 -8.21 -13.63 12.22
CA ARG A 95 -9.34 -13.84 13.15
C ARG A 95 -9.93 -12.53 13.69
N GLY A 96 -10.04 -11.53 12.80
CA GLY A 96 -10.58 -10.20 13.12
C GLY A 96 -9.63 -9.28 13.90
N VAL A 97 -8.38 -9.70 14.17
CA VAL A 97 -7.36 -8.85 14.81
C VAL A 97 -6.43 -8.29 13.74
N LEU A 98 -6.20 -6.97 13.76
CA LEU A 98 -5.17 -6.34 12.92
C LEU A 98 -3.79 -6.85 13.35
N VAL A 99 -3.12 -7.58 12.46
CA VAL A 99 -1.81 -8.20 12.72
C VAL A 99 -0.69 -7.62 11.87
N ASP A 100 -1.04 -6.92 10.79
CA ASP A 100 -0.07 -6.24 9.93
C ASP A 100 -0.72 -5.06 9.21
N ARG A 101 0.11 -4.07 8.83
CA ARG A 101 -0.31 -2.87 8.12
C ARG A 101 0.83 -2.33 7.29
N GLU A 102 0.55 -2.05 6.02
CA GLU A 102 1.44 -1.31 5.12
C GLU A 102 0.70 -0.12 4.51
N CYS A 103 1.43 0.78 3.88
CA CYS A 103 0.88 1.86 3.08
C CYS A 103 1.05 1.56 1.59
N VAL A 104 -0.01 1.77 0.83
CA VAL A 104 -0.01 1.71 -0.63
C VAL A 104 -0.40 3.06 -1.20
N VAL A 105 -0.15 3.24 -2.48
CA VAL A 105 -0.36 4.49 -3.19
C VAL A 105 -1.19 4.22 -4.42
N ASN A 106 -2.38 4.79 -4.45
CA ASN A 106 -3.21 4.87 -5.64
C ASN A 106 -2.64 5.94 -6.58
N VAL A 107 -2.27 5.56 -7.80
CA VAL A 107 -1.67 6.43 -8.83
C VAL A 107 -2.47 6.41 -10.13
N ASP A 108 -2.14 7.33 -11.05
CA ASP A 108 -2.78 7.48 -12.36
C ASP A 108 -4.31 7.53 -12.29
N GLY A 109 -4.83 8.30 -11.32
CA GLY A 109 -6.27 8.44 -11.10
C GLY A 109 -6.95 7.18 -10.54
N GLY A 110 -6.21 6.33 -9.81
CA GLY A 110 -6.71 5.09 -9.21
C GLY A 110 -6.67 3.88 -10.15
N ARG A 111 -5.85 3.93 -11.22
CA ARG A 111 -5.68 2.80 -12.15
C ARG A 111 -4.67 1.77 -11.67
N ALA A 112 -3.81 2.14 -10.72
CA ALA A 112 -2.87 1.23 -10.09
C ALA A 112 -2.64 1.60 -8.63
N THR A 113 -2.48 0.59 -7.80
CA THR A 113 -2.16 0.68 -6.37
C THR A 113 -0.76 0.12 -6.15
N ILE A 114 0.27 0.95 -6.05
CA ILE A 114 1.67 0.53 -5.89
C ILE A 114 2.16 0.68 -4.44
N PRO A 115 3.25 0.03 -3.98
CA PRO A 115 3.68 0.13 -2.60
C PRO A 115 4.29 1.51 -2.37
N LEU A 116 4.08 2.12 -1.20
CA LEU A 116 4.75 3.38 -0.86
C LEU A 116 6.27 3.22 -0.85
N GLY A 117 6.73 2.07 -0.33
CA GLY A 117 8.14 1.74 -0.19
C GLY A 117 8.83 2.59 0.87
N THR A 118 10.16 2.63 0.76
CA THR A 118 11.05 3.41 1.63
C THR A 118 11.97 4.25 0.77
N GLN A 119 12.28 5.45 1.24
CA GLN A 119 13.17 6.37 0.57
C GLN A 119 14.50 6.44 1.31
N LYS A 120 15.62 6.30 0.59
CA LYS A 120 16.97 6.43 1.14
C LYS A 120 17.76 7.47 0.35
N PRO A 121 18.32 8.51 0.98
CA PRO A 121 19.18 9.45 0.28
C PRO A 121 20.51 8.77 -0.08
N LEU A 122 20.92 8.90 -1.34
CA LEU A 122 22.16 8.31 -1.88
C LEU A 122 23.38 9.21 -1.66
N ASN A 123 23.17 10.52 -1.67
CA ASN A 123 24.23 11.53 -1.60
C ASN A 123 24.28 12.27 -0.25
N TYR A 124 23.68 11.71 0.80
CA TYR A 124 23.70 12.27 2.14
C TYR A 124 24.61 11.46 3.08
N SER A 125 25.44 12.16 3.84
CA SER A 125 26.20 11.61 4.96
C SER A 125 25.97 12.47 6.19
N SER A 126 25.71 11.85 7.35
CA SER A 126 25.49 12.56 8.61
C SER A 126 26.73 13.32 9.10
N SER A 127 27.92 12.96 8.62
CA SER A 127 29.20 13.61 8.93
C SER A 127 29.67 14.61 7.86
N GLY A 128 28.94 14.75 6.75
CA GLY A 128 29.29 15.61 5.62
C GLY A 128 28.45 16.88 5.53
N PRO A 129 28.81 17.81 4.62
CA PRO A 129 27.94 18.93 4.28
C PRO A 129 26.63 18.40 3.66
N ARG A 130 25.52 19.13 3.89
CA ARG A 130 24.23 18.78 3.27
C ARG A 130 24.32 19.03 1.75
N PRO A 131 23.83 18.10 0.91
CA PRO A 131 23.80 18.32 -0.53
C PRO A 131 22.81 19.43 -0.90
N GLU A 132 23.09 20.15 -1.99
CA GLU A 132 22.18 21.18 -2.51
C GLU A 132 20.90 20.57 -3.09
N LYS A 133 21.02 19.38 -3.70
CA LYS A 133 19.90 18.56 -4.18
C LYS A 133 20.09 17.14 -3.68
N TYR A 134 19.07 16.59 -3.03
CA TYR A 134 19.07 15.19 -2.61
C TYR A 134 18.78 14.28 -3.80
N GLU A 135 19.48 13.16 -3.84
CA GLU A 135 19.20 12.03 -4.73
C GLU A 135 18.71 10.87 -3.89
N PHE A 136 17.68 10.18 -4.35
CA PHE A 136 17.01 9.15 -3.57
C PHE A 136 16.94 7.83 -4.32
N GLU A 137 17.10 6.75 -3.56
CA GLU A 137 16.70 5.41 -3.96
C GLU A 137 15.38 5.09 -3.28
N TYR A 138 14.41 4.62 -4.05
CA TYR A 138 13.13 4.15 -3.57
C TYR A 138 13.10 2.64 -3.63
N THR A 139 12.81 1.98 -2.51
CA THR A 139 12.81 0.52 -2.44
C THR A 139 11.57 -0.01 -1.77
N ALA A 140 11.07 -1.16 -2.22
CA ALA A 140 10.00 -1.90 -1.58
C ALA A 140 10.47 -3.32 -1.26
N THR A 141 10.03 -3.85 -0.13
CA THR A 141 10.27 -5.26 0.19
C THR A 141 9.37 -6.15 -0.65
N LYS A 142 9.74 -7.43 -0.81
CA LYS A 142 8.86 -8.43 -1.43
C LYS A 142 7.48 -8.50 -0.77
N TRP A 143 7.41 -8.32 0.54
CA TRP A 143 6.16 -8.31 1.29
C TRP A 143 5.27 -7.13 0.89
N GLN A 144 5.82 -5.91 0.87
CA GLN A 144 5.10 -4.71 0.46
C GLN A 144 4.57 -4.83 -0.97
N VAL A 145 5.40 -5.35 -1.87
CA VAL A 145 5.01 -5.63 -3.26
C VAL A 145 3.87 -6.63 -3.32
N ALA A 146 3.95 -7.74 -2.59
CA ALA A 146 2.93 -8.77 -2.63
C ALA A 146 1.60 -8.26 -2.09
N LEU A 147 1.60 -7.51 -0.99
CA LEU A 147 0.39 -7.00 -0.38
C LEU A 147 -0.29 -5.95 -1.28
N ALA A 148 0.50 -5.03 -1.84
CA ALA A 148 -0.03 -4.00 -2.72
C ALA A 148 -0.52 -4.59 -4.06
N ARG A 149 0.11 -5.65 -4.57
CA ARG A 149 -0.39 -6.42 -5.72
C ARG A 149 -1.76 -7.05 -5.45
N ILE A 150 -1.99 -7.61 -4.26
CA ILE A 150 -3.30 -8.17 -3.88
C ILE A 150 -4.34 -7.05 -3.77
N ALA A 151 -4.01 -5.90 -3.18
CA ALA A 151 -4.90 -4.74 -3.12
C ALA A 151 -5.21 -4.17 -4.52
N ASP A 152 -4.23 -4.19 -5.43
CA ASP A 152 -4.38 -3.78 -6.82
C ASP A 152 -5.15 -4.81 -7.68
N ARG A 153 -5.46 -5.99 -7.13
CA ARG A 153 -6.13 -7.09 -7.83
C ARG A 153 -5.32 -7.70 -8.97
N ASP A 154 -4.00 -7.79 -8.81
CA ASP A 154 -3.10 -8.41 -9.79
C ASP A 154 -3.12 -7.75 -11.20
N HIS A 155 -3.48 -6.46 -11.33
CA HIS A 155 -3.39 -5.75 -12.63
C HIS A 155 -1.92 -5.55 -13.07
N ASP A 156 -1.71 -5.15 -14.34
CA ASP A 156 -0.38 -5.01 -14.96
C ASP A 156 0.47 -3.91 -14.26
N TRP A 157 1.22 -4.35 -13.26
CA TRP A 157 1.84 -3.51 -12.24
C TRP A 157 3.29 -3.10 -12.54
N ALA A 158 3.95 -3.87 -13.41
CA ALA A 158 5.39 -3.72 -13.65
C ALA A 158 5.72 -2.34 -14.23
N SER A 159 4.88 -1.84 -15.14
CA SER A 159 5.05 -0.54 -15.76
C SER A 159 4.88 0.63 -14.76
N TYR A 160 4.02 0.48 -13.75
CA TYR A 160 3.82 1.52 -12.74
C TYR A 160 4.96 1.55 -11.72
N MET A 161 5.49 0.37 -11.34
CA MET A 161 6.68 0.28 -10.50
C MET A 161 7.92 0.90 -11.17
N GLU A 162 8.08 0.68 -12.48
CA GLU A 162 9.15 1.29 -13.27
C GLU A 162 8.99 2.82 -13.36
N GLN A 163 7.77 3.29 -13.65
CA GLN A 163 7.46 4.73 -13.67
C GLN A 163 7.68 5.41 -12.32
N ALA A 164 7.43 4.71 -11.20
CA ALA A 164 7.72 5.20 -9.86
C ALA A 164 9.21 5.15 -9.49
N GLY A 165 10.03 4.41 -10.25
CA GLY A 165 11.44 4.19 -9.94
C GLY A 165 11.68 3.34 -8.68
N ILE A 166 10.72 2.48 -8.30
CA ILE A 166 10.81 1.64 -7.09
C ILE A 166 11.57 0.34 -7.39
N ILE A 167 12.58 0.05 -6.59
CA ILE A 167 13.39 -1.17 -6.69
C ILE A 167 12.96 -2.19 -5.63
N ILE A 168 12.72 -3.43 -6.04
CA ILE A 168 12.38 -4.51 -5.10
C ILE A 168 13.67 -5.02 -4.43
N LYS A 169 13.71 -5.07 -3.10
CA LYS A 169 14.83 -5.61 -2.31
C LYS A 169 14.39 -6.70 -1.33
#